data_AF-A0A662BTZ0-F1
#
_entry.id   AF-A0A662BTZ0-F1
#
_cell.length_a   1.000
_cell.length_b   1.000
_cell.length_c   1.000
_cell.angle_alpha   90.00
_cell.angle_beta   90.00
_cell.angle_gamma   90.00
#
_symmetry.space_group_name_H-M   'P 1'
#
loop_
_entity.id
_entity.type
_entity.pdbx_description
1 polymer ?
#
loop_
_entity_poly.entity_id
_entity_poly.type
_entity_poly.pdbx_seq_one_letter_code
_entity_poly.pdbx_strand_id
1 'polypeptide(L)'
;MVKGINHISNPNDNFSIGGAIGDFLGDIEIKPVGSVACTIDAPQGTGKTRFFFQIMNEMAKNYKVLFISLEEHPASSLFKSKVVQYINPENQNNIDTVGELARGQEKQILDDLIPQYDIILVDSWNKIYEATRLDFDN
;
A
#
# COMPACT_ATOMS: atom_id res chain seq x y z
N MET A 1 9.50 -30.09 -16.15
CA MET A 1 8.39 -29.82 -17.09
C MET A 1 7.31 -29.09 -16.30
N VAL A 2 7.26 -27.76 -16.41
CA VAL A 2 6.30 -26.93 -15.67
C VAL A 2 4.95 -27.04 -16.36
N LYS A 3 3.94 -27.54 -15.64
CA LYS A 3 2.54 -27.51 -16.09
C LYS A 3 2.00 -26.11 -15.84
N GLY A 4 1.71 -25.40 -16.94
CA GLY A 4 0.84 -24.23 -17.08
C GLY A 4 0.64 -23.29 -15.89
N ILE A 5 1.15 -22.06 -16.01
CA ILE A 5 0.66 -20.92 -15.24
C ILE A 5 -0.69 -20.53 -15.85
N ASN A 6 -1.79 -20.92 -15.20
CA ASN A 6 -3.14 -20.50 -15.58
C ASN A 6 -3.42 -19.08 -15.06
N HIS A 7 -2.62 -18.10 -15.50
CA HIS A 7 -3.01 -16.71 -15.46
C HIS A 7 -2.60 -16.07 -16.78
N ILE A 8 -3.54 -16.05 -17.73
CA ILE A 8 -3.41 -15.25 -18.94
C ILE A 8 -3.85 -13.85 -18.53
N SER A 9 -2.91 -13.02 -18.04
CA SER A 9 -3.14 -11.57 -18.08
C SER A 9 -3.01 -11.13 -19.54
N ASN A 10 -3.97 -10.38 -20.04
CA ASN A 10 -3.79 -9.77 -21.35
C ASN A 10 -2.62 -8.78 -21.23
N PRO A 11 -1.63 -8.83 -22.15
CA PRO A 11 -0.65 -7.77 -22.20
C PRO A 11 -1.42 -6.48 -22.52
N ASN A 12 -1.28 -5.46 -21.67
CA ASN A 12 -1.85 -4.10 -21.73
C ASN A 12 -3.03 -3.74 -20.78
N ASP A 13 -3.30 -4.51 -19.73
CA ASP A 13 -4.25 -4.03 -18.70
C ASP A 13 -3.58 -2.96 -17.82
N ASN A 14 -4.20 -1.78 -17.70
CA ASN A 14 -3.76 -0.69 -16.83
C ASN A 14 -4.61 -0.62 -15.56
N PHE A 15 -4.07 -0.06 -14.50
CA PHE A 15 -4.87 0.35 -13.35
C PHE A 15 -5.87 1.44 -13.76
N SER A 16 -7.14 1.26 -13.40
CA SER A 16 -8.23 2.22 -13.54
C SER A 16 -8.19 3.18 -12.36
N ILE A 17 -7.55 4.32 -12.58
CA ILE A 17 -7.34 5.38 -11.58
C ILE A 17 -8.00 6.65 -12.08
N GLY A 18 -8.96 7.18 -11.31
CA GLY A 18 -9.69 8.38 -11.68
C GLY A 18 -9.13 9.66 -11.06
N GLY A 19 -9.75 10.78 -11.43
CA GLY A 19 -9.51 12.09 -10.85
C GLY A 19 -8.06 12.58 -10.96
N ALA A 20 -7.71 13.54 -10.10
CA ALA A 20 -6.40 14.18 -10.13
C ALA A 20 -5.23 13.21 -9.85
N ILE A 21 -5.47 12.10 -9.14
CA ILE A 21 -4.45 11.07 -8.91
C ILE A 21 -4.18 10.30 -10.21
N GLY A 22 -5.22 9.94 -10.96
CA GLY A 22 -5.08 9.34 -12.28
C GLY A 22 -4.36 10.26 -13.27
N ASP A 23 -4.75 11.54 -13.31
CA ASP A 23 -4.09 12.53 -14.18
C ASP A 23 -2.59 12.72 -13.85
N PHE A 24 -2.25 12.64 -12.56
CA PHE A 24 -0.87 12.79 -12.08
C PHE A 24 -0.01 11.55 -12.39
N LEU A 25 -0.54 10.36 -12.15
CA LEU A 25 0.19 9.09 -12.32
C LEU A 25 0.25 8.64 -13.79
N GLY A 26 -0.77 9.00 -14.57
CA GLY A 26 -0.97 8.50 -15.92
C GLY A 26 -1.29 7.00 -15.96
N ASP A 27 -1.11 6.41 -17.13
CA ASP A 27 -1.32 4.98 -17.36
C ASP A 27 -0.27 4.14 -16.62
N ILE A 28 -0.70 3.38 -15.61
CA ILE A 28 0.14 2.39 -14.92
C ILE A 28 -0.25 0.99 -15.39
N GLU A 29 0.68 0.31 -16.05
CA GLU A 29 0.51 -1.07 -16.51
C GLU A 29 0.49 -2.07 -15.33
N ILE A 30 -0.45 -3.01 -15.35
CA ILE A 30 -0.46 -4.19 -14.49
C ILE A 30 0.54 -5.19 -15.07
N LYS A 31 1.68 -5.33 -14.40
CA LYS A 31 2.78 -6.17 -14.89
C LYS A 31 2.40 -7.65 -14.84
N PRO A 32 2.60 -8.43 -15.92
CA PRO A 32 2.39 -9.88 -15.91
C PRO A 32 3.40 -10.61 -15.01
N VAL A 33 4.56 -9.98 -14.74
CA VAL A 33 5.62 -10.49 -13.86
C VAL A 33 6.20 -9.32 -13.07
N GLY A 34 6.30 -9.47 -11.75
CA GLY A 34 6.82 -8.44 -10.83
C GLY A 34 5.77 -7.40 -10.45
N SER A 35 6.22 -6.29 -9.86
CA SER A 35 5.37 -5.20 -9.40
C SER A 35 5.93 -3.84 -9.81
N VAL A 36 5.08 -2.82 -9.81
CA VAL A 36 5.50 -1.43 -9.90
C VAL A 36 5.77 -0.93 -8.49
N ALA A 37 6.96 -0.38 -8.26
CA ALA A 37 7.33 0.24 -6.99
C ALA A 37 7.53 1.75 -7.19
N CYS A 38 6.92 2.55 -6.33
CA CYS A 38 7.08 4.00 -6.29
C CYS A 38 7.48 4.41 -4.87
N THR A 39 8.50 5.26 -4.76
CA THR A 39 8.96 5.79 -3.47
C THR A 39 8.77 7.29 -3.44
N ILE A 40 8.21 7.78 -2.33
CA ILE A 40 8.06 9.21 -2.07
C ILE A 40 8.93 9.56 -0.89
N ASP A 41 10.05 10.24 -1.17
CA ASP A 41 10.92 10.78 -0.14
C ASP A 41 10.73 12.28 -0.01
N ALA A 42 10.56 12.73 1.23
CA ALA A 42 10.43 14.12 1.58
C ALA A 42 10.63 14.29 3.10
N PRO A 43 11.03 15.47 3.59
CA PRO A 43 11.07 15.76 5.02
C PRO A 43 9.75 15.49 5.76
N GLN A 44 9.80 15.33 7.08
CA GLN A 44 8.58 15.23 7.90
C GLN A 44 7.72 16.49 7.76
N GLY A 45 6.39 16.33 7.79
CA GLY A 45 5.45 17.46 7.70
C GLY A 45 5.16 17.96 6.29
N THR A 46 5.80 17.41 5.25
CA THR A 46 5.58 17.78 3.84
C THR A 46 4.30 17.22 3.21
N GLY A 47 3.52 16.46 3.97
CA GLY A 47 2.21 15.97 3.53
C GLY A 47 2.19 14.58 2.89
N LYS A 48 3.30 13.82 2.91
CA LYS A 48 3.36 12.44 2.38
C LYS A 48 2.18 11.56 2.81
N THR A 49 1.92 11.49 4.12
CA THR A 49 0.80 10.71 4.65
C THR A 49 -0.54 11.19 4.07
N ARG A 50 -0.78 12.51 3.99
CA ARG A 50 -2.01 13.07 3.39
C ARG A 50 -2.13 12.72 1.91
N PHE A 51 -1.01 12.63 1.20
CA PHE A 51 -1.00 12.18 -0.19
C PHE A 51 -1.34 10.69 -0.30
N PHE A 52 -0.81 9.84 0.57
CA PHE A 52 -1.18 8.42 0.64
C PHE A 52 -2.67 8.22 0.92
N PHE A 53 -3.27 9.01 1.81
CA PHE A 53 -4.73 8.95 2.03
C PHE A 53 -5.53 9.25 0.75
N GLN A 54 -5.07 10.18 -0.09
CA GLN A 54 -5.74 10.49 -1.37
C GLN A 54 -5.55 9.38 -2.41
N ILE A 55 -4.33 8.83 -2.53
CA ILE A 55 -4.09 7.64 -3.38
C ILE A 55 -4.97 6.49 -2.91
N MET A 56 -4.96 6.20 -1.61
CA MET A 56 -5.73 5.12 -0.99
C MET A 56 -7.21 5.24 -1.31
N ASN A 57 -7.80 6.44 -1.17
CA ASN A 57 -9.20 6.67 -1.51
C ASN A 57 -9.50 6.41 -3.00
N GLU A 58 -8.63 6.86 -3.90
CA GLU A 58 -8.85 6.71 -5.33
C GLU A 58 -8.72 5.25 -5.77
N MET A 59 -7.67 4.56 -5.30
CA MET A 59 -7.43 3.16 -5.64
C MET A 59 -8.51 2.23 -5.06
N ALA A 60 -8.98 2.51 -3.84
CA ALA A 60 -9.98 1.70 -3.15
C ALA A 60 -11.36 1.68 -3.83
N LYS A 61 -11.59 2.50 -4.86
CA LYS A 61 -12.79 2.42 -5.70
C LYS A 61 -12.86 1.11 -6.48
N ASN A 62 -11.72 0.59 -6.91
CA ASN A 62 -11.61 -0.57 -7.82
C ASN A 62 -10.73 -1.70 -7.29
N TYR A 63 -9.93 -1.45 -6.25
CA TYR A 63 -8.84 -2.32 -5.82
C TYR A 63 -8.84 -2.58 -4.31
N LYS A 64 -8.29 -3.72 -3.89
CA LYS A 64 -7.99 -4.00 -2.49
C LYS A 64 -6.69 -3.31 -2.10
N VAL A 65 -6.77 -2.47 -1.07
CA VAL A 65 -5.66 -1.62 -0.61
C VAL A 65 -5.24 -2.01 0.80
N LEU A 66 -3.95 -2.26 0.98
CA LEU A 66 -3.33 -2.39 2.28
C LEU A 66 -2.56 -1.11 2.60
N PHE A 67 -2.81 -0.52 3.77
CA PHE A 67 -2.00 0.57 4.31
C PHE A 67 -1.27 0.16 5.58
N ILE A 68 0.04 -0.01 5.47
CA ILE A 68 0.94 -0.27 6.59
C ILE A 68 1.39 1.07 7.16
N SER A 69 0.73 1.51 8.23
CA SER A 69 0.92 2.83 8.86
C SER A 69 1.71 2.70 10.17
N LEU A 70 3.03 2.62 10.04
CA LEU A 70 3.98 2.47 11.15
C LEU A 70 4.39 3.79 11.79
N GLU A 71 4.26 4.91 11.08
CA GLU A 71 4.48 6.24 11.65
C GLU A 71 3.31 6.72 12.50
N GLU A 72 2.09 6.42 12.08
CA GLU A 72 0.87 6.86 12.76
C GLU A 72 -0.09 5.69 12.94
N HIS A 73 -0.27 5.25 14.18
CA HIS A 73 -1.09 4.08 14.46
C HIS A 73 -2.56 4.32 14.04
N PRO A 74 -3.24 3.35 13.37
CA PRO A 74 -4.64 3.47 12.94
C PRO A 74 -5.63 3.78 14.08
N ALA A 75 -5.29 3.36 15.30
CA ALA A 75 -6.10 3.67 16.50
C ALA A 75 -6.04 5.15 16.92
N SER A 76 -5.05 5.92 16.46
CA SER A 76 -4.85 7.32 16.87
C SER A 76 -5.97 8.23 16.37
N SER A 77 -6.25 9.30 17.12
CA SER A 77 -7.22 10.31 16.71
C SER A 77 -6.80 11.02 15.41
N LEU A 78 -5.49 11.24 15.23
CA LEU A 78 -4.95 11.88 14.04
C LEU A 78 -5.20 11.03 12.79
N PHE A 79 -4.99 9.70 12.86
CA PHE A 79 -5.29 8.80 11.75
C PHE A 79 -6.78 8.80 11.42
N LYS A 80 -7.62 8.62 12.45
CA LYS A 80 -9.08 8.62 12.28
C LYS A 80 -9.60 9.93 11.68
N SER A 81 -9.01 11.07 12.05
CA SER A 81 -9.38 12.36 11.45
C SER A 81 -9.05 12.43 9.97
N LYS A 82 -7.94 11.82 9.52
CA LYS A 82 -7.56 11.73 8.11
C LYS A 82 -8.47 10.77 7.35
N VAL A 83 -8.86 9.65 7.95
CA VAL A 83 -9.85 8.75 7.37
C VAL A 83 -11.13 9.52 7.07
N VAL A 84 -11.67 10.24 8.05
CA VAL A 84 -12.88 11.07 7.88
C VAL A 84 -12.69 12.16 6.83
N GLN A 85 -11.50 12.74 6.75
CA GLN A 85 -11.21 13.84 5.83
C GLN A 85 -11.03 13.40 4.37
N TYR A 86 -10.42 12.23 4.14
CA TYR A 86 -9.91 11.86 2.82
C TYR A 86 -10.52 10.59 2.23
N ILE A 87 -11.10 9.71 3.06
CA ILE A 87 -11.62 8.43 2.59
C ILE A 87 -13.15 8.48 2.55
N ASN A 88 -13.71 8.28 1.35
CA ASN A 88 -15.15 8.18 1.21
C ASN A 88 -15.66 6.91 1.92
N PRO A 89 -16.83 6.96 2.59
CA PRO A 89 -17.37 5.81 3.33
C PRO A 89 -17.48 4.52 2.51
N GLU A 90 -17.85 4.61 1.24
CA GLU A 90 -17.99 3.46 0.34
C GLU A 90 -16.67 2.73 0.05
N ASN A 91 -15.55 3.46 0.13
CA ASN A 91 -14.21 2.92 -0.20
C ASN A 91 -13.56 2.23 1.01
N GLN A 92 -14.06 2.47 2.24
CA GLN A 92 -13.44 1.93 3.45
C GLN A 92 -13.42 0.39 3.48
N ASN A 93 -14.40 -0.28 2.87
CA ASN A 93 -14.48 -1.75 2.82
C ASN A 93 -13.40 -2.39 1.92
N ASN A 94 -12.65 -1.58 1.18
CA ASN A 94 -11.54 -2.01 0.33
C ASN A 94 -10.18 -1.60 0.91
N ILE A 95 -10.15 -1.05 2.12
CA ILE A 95 -8.93 -0.57 2.76
C ILE A 95 -8.73 -1.31 4.08
N ASP A 96 -7.64 -2.08 4.16
CA ASP A 96 -7.17 -2.66 5.40
C ASP A 96 -5.93 -1.91 5.91
N THR A 97 -5.79 -1.80 7.23
CA THR A 97 -4.69 -1.04 7.84
C THR A 97 -3.93 -1.87 8.85
N VAL A 98 -2.62 -1.78 8.83
CA VAL A 98 -1.72 -2.40 9.81
C VAL A 98 -0.94 -1.30 10.54
N GLY A 99 -1.05 -1.26 11.87
CA GLY A 99 -0.38 -0.25 12.70
C GLY A 99 0.94 -0.71 13.32
N GLU A 100 1.17 -2.02 13.34
CA GLU A 100 2.33 -2.65 13.93
C GLU A 100 2.60 -3.97 13.23
N LEU A 101 3.87 -4.33 13.12
CA LEU A 101 4.31 -5.65 12.69
C LEU A 101 4.90 -6.34 13.91
N ALA A 102 4.56 -7.61 14.13
CA ALA A 102 5.10 -8.35 15.25
C ALA A 102 6.61 -8.53 15.08
N ARG A 103 7.38 -8.19 16.12
CA ARG A 103 8.85 -8.32 16.11
C ARG A 103 9.26 -9.75 15.82
N GLY A 104 10.21 -9.92 14.90
CA GLY A 104 10.70 -11.25 14.51
C GLY A 104 9.80 -11.96 13.50
N GLN A 105 8.72 -11.32 13.05
CA GLN A 105 7.73 -11.89 12.13
C GLN A 105 7.38 -10.94 10.99
N GLU A 106 8.06 -9.80 10.87
CA GLU A 106 7.79 -8.77 9.86
C GLU A 106 7.78 -9.38 8.45
N LYS A 107 8.82 -10.15 8.12
CA LYS A 107 8.92 -10.81 6.81
C LYS A 107 7.75 -11.77 6.57
N GLN A 108 7.42 -12.60 7.55
CA GLN A 108 6.33 -13.57 7.42
C GLN A 108 4.98 -12.88 7.25
N ILE A 109 4.72 -11.85 8.06
CA ILE A 109 3.49 -11.05 7.96
C ILE A 109 3.38 -10.38 6.59
N LEU A 110 4.48 -9.80 6.09
CA LEU A 110 4.50 -9.19 4.76
C LEU A 110 4.28 -10.24 3.66
N ASP A 111 4.95 -11.40 3.74
CA ASP A 111 4.78 -12.49 2.77
C ASP A 111 3.34 -13.03 2.73
N ASP A 112 2.64 -13.03 3.87
CA ASP A 112 1.24 -13.51 3.97
C ASP A 112 0.21 -12.45 3.57
N LEU A 113 0.48 -11.17 3.86
CA LEU A 113 -0.44 -10.06 3.57
C LEU A 113 -0.34 -9.59 2.12
N ILE A 114 0.88 -9.33 1.63
CA ILE A 114 1.12 -8.69 0.32
C ILE A 114 0.34 -9.37 -0.82
N PRO A 115 0.29 -10.71 -0.94
CA PRO A 115 -0.41 -11.38 -2.05
C PRO A 115 -1.93 -11.18 -2.07
N GLN A 116 -2.54 -10.66 -1.00
CA GLN A 116 -4.00 -10.48 -0.90
C GLN A 116 -4.49 -9.10 -1.34
N TYR A 117 -3.58 -8.19 -1.69
CA TYR A 117 -3.91 -6.82 -2.04
C TYR A 117 -3.32 -6.45 -3.41
N ASP A 118 -4.05 -5.61 -4.12
CA ASP A 118 -3.59 -5.06 -5.41
C ASP A 118 -2.62 -3.89 -5.17
N ILE A 119 -2.89 -3.09 -4.14
CA ILE A 119 -2.16 -1.87 -3.81
C ILE A 119 -1.67 -1.93 -2.37
N ILE A 120 -0.39 -1.67 -2.17
CA ILE A 120 0.23 -1.63 -0.85
C ILE A 120 0.91 -0.27 -0.66
N LEU A 121 0.51 0.43 0.40
CA LEU A 121 1.09 1.69 0.83
C LEU A 121 1.82 1.48 2.17
N VAL A 122 3.03 2.01 2.31
CA VAL A 122 3.85 1.84 3.51
C VAL A 122 4.37 3.19 3.99
N ASP A 123 3.92 3.63 5.17
CA ASP A 123 4.36 4.86 5.85
C ASP A 123 4.88 4.52 7.26
N SER A 124 6.17 4.28 7.50
CA SER A 124 7.32 4.43 6.59
C SER A 124 8.08 3.10 6.43
N TRP A 125 8.75 2.93 5.28
CA TRP A 125 9.57 1.74 4.99
C TRP A 125 10.76 1.59 5.96
N ASN A 126 11.31 2.69 6.47
CA ASN A 126 12.46 2.66 7.37
C ASN A 126 12.18 1.88 8.65
N LYS A 127 10.96 1.94 9.18
CA LYS A 127 10.58 1.16 10.37
C LYS A 127 10.56 -0.34 10.13
N ILE A 128 10.18 -0.78 8.92
CA ILE A 128 10.28 -2.18 8.51
C ILE A 128 11.76 -2.57 8.41
N TYR A 129 12.57 -1.74 7.74
CA TYR A 129 13.99 -2.00 7.57
C TYR A 129 14.74 -2.09 8.91
N GLU A 130 14.51 -1.15 9.83
CA GLU A 130 15.10 -1.16 11.17
C GLU A 130 14.71 -2.41 11.96
N ALA A 131 13.44 -2.81 11.89
CA ALA A 131 12.97 -4.02 12.56
C ALA A 131 13.64 -5.29 12.00
N THR A 132 13.73 -5.41 10.67
CA THR A 132 14.44 -6.55 10.04
C THR A 132 15.94 -6.54 10.31
N ARG A 133 16.57 -5.36 10.48
CA ARG A 133 18.00 -5.25 10.75
C ARG A 133 18.41 -5.79 12.11
N LEU A 134 17.54 -5.72 13.10
CA LEU A 134 17.79 -6.22 14.44
C LEU A 134 17.77 -7.77 14.52
N ASP A 135 17.30 -8.46 13.47
CA ASP A 135 17.20 -9.92 13.40
C ASP A 135 18.33 -10.61 12.61
N PHE A 136 19.30 -9.86 12.04
CA PHE A 136 20.45 -10.49 11.34
C PHE A 136 21.63 -10.85 12.25
N ASP A 137 21.51 -10.60 13.56
CA ASP A 137 22.54 -10.93 14.56
C ASP A 137 22.29 -12.26 15.30
N ASN A 138 21.37 -13.11 14.82
CA ASN A 138 21.13 -14.47 15.35
C ASN A 138 21.39 -15.56 14.30
#